data_AF-A0A239KJ23-F1
#
_entry.id   AF-A0A239KJ23-F1
#
_cell.length_a   1.000
_cell.length_b   1.000
_cell.length_c   1.000
_cell.angle_alpha   90.00
_cell.angle_beta   90.00
_cell.angle_gamma   90.00
#
_symmetry.space_group_name_H-M   'P 1'
#
loop_
_entity.id
_entity.type
_entity.pdbx_description
1 polymer ?
#
loop_
_entity_poly.entity_id
_entity_poly.type
_entity_poly.pdbx_seq_one_letter_code
_entity_poly.pdbx_strand_id
1 'polypeptide(L)'
;MSLPNYYAVLDVPQDASEDDLKKAIRRGRNLWASRANHPDPDVRSEAEKNVQLFTEAEQTLLDATRRAAYDDQLLRQPPPVPDPNMGDGEQDWLLVARNWANQAMWSQAHHAATLATQATPKRAEAWREKGRYAQHLGNDTDAEYAFNQGMMLAPTDPFYALCLVDFYLERDRQTEAERCLKFATSQPTSDNAFVYVWFCEASRRLQLIDDAVKYGHRALELDPSNPAGRDELAVALLCRLNNDFEKLENFPQQYWFSEAAKNLDYIRELKAEGELYKSIYQGTTFLLTERIVELAQVGWMGREDVGWHISSLEQLQRAKDAVEGLKLLNLEQSQQRIWELEKEITYSQITSTHDAGALVLALIFNGVTGTLTVVVLILFTVWFGDFRAALVAYLILMAIILGIAASTTHMANWQWHAKGNI
;
A
#
# COMPACT_ATOMS: atom_id res chain seq x y z
N MET A 1 0.72 2.53 34.96
CA MET A 1 0.88 3.69 35.85
C MET A 1 2.38 4.00 35.93
N SER A 2 2.78 5.24 35.65
CA SER A 2 4.18 5.68 35.84
C SER A 2 4.48 5.68 37.34
N LEU A 3 5.64 5.17 37.73
CA LEU A 3 6.06 5.10 39.13
C LEU A 3 6.52 6.50 39.56
N PRO A 4 5.99 7.07 40.66
CA PRO A 4 6.30 8.43 41.09
C PRO A 4 7.79 8.61 41.30
N ASN A 5 8.35 9.73 40.82
CA ASN A 5 9.73 10.10 41.12
C ASN A 5 9.81 10.73 42.53
N TYR A 6 10.12 9.92 43.54
CA TYR A 6 10.19 10.35 44.93
C TYR A 6 11.27 11.40 45.18
N TYR A 7 12.38 11.39 44.42
CA TYR A 7 13.41 12.42 44.53
C TYR A 7 12.86 13.79 44.10
N ALA A 8 12.09 13.83 43.01
CA ALA A 8 11.41 15.05 42.57
C ALA A 8 10.33 15.51 43.55
N VAL A 9 9.54 14.58 44.12
CA VAL A 9 8.53 14.89 45.16
C VAL A 9 9.15 15.50 46.41
N LEU A 10 10.33 15.00 46.80
CA LEU A 10 11.09 15.50 47.95
C LEU A 10 11.91 16.75 47.67
N ASP A 11 12.00 17.18 46.40
CA ASP A 11 12.86 18.27 45.92
C ASP A 11 14.34 18.09 46.32
N VAL A 12 14.88 16.90 46.02
CA VAL A 12 16.26 16.50 46.32
C VAL A 12 16.89 15.78 45.13
N PRO A 13 18.23 15.86 44.95
CA PRO A 13 18.89 15.12 43.87
C PRO A 13 18.92 13.60 44.16
N GLN A 14 19.02 12.79 43.11
CA GLN A 14 18.98 11.32 43.23
C GLN A 14 20.17 10.73 43.99
N ASP A 15 21.31 11.43 44.01
CA ASP A 15 22.51 11.09 44.77
C ASP A 15 22.49 11.59 46.22
N ALA A 16 21.36 12.16 46.68
CA ALA A 16 21.21 12.68 48.04
C ALA A 16 21.59 11.65 49.12
N SER A 17 22.29 12.13 50.14
CA SER A 17 22.65 11.32 51.30
C SER A 17 21.42 10.89 52.09
N GLU A 18 21.52 9.80 52.85
CA GLU A 18 20.43 9.33 53.71
C GLU A 18 19.97 10.40 54.72
N ASP A 19 20.90 11.20 55.24
CA ASP A 19 20.59 12.30 56.17
C ASP A 19 19.82 13.44 55.50
N ASP A 20 20.13 13.75 54.24
CA ASP A 20 19.43 14.77 53.48
C ASP A 20 18.02 14.31 53.10
N LEU A 21 17.86 13.03 52.75
CA LEU A 21 16.54 12.41 52.54
C LEU A 21 15.68 12.48 53.80
N LYS A 22 16.21 12.11 54.97
CA LYS A 22 15.49 12.20 56.26
C LYS A 22 15.06 13.63 56.56
N LYS A 23 15.94 14.62 56.34
CA LYS A 23 15.61 16.04 56.52
C LYS A 23 14.52 16.50 55.55
N ALA A 24 14.60 16.12 54.27
CA ALA A 24 13.61 16.48 53.26
C ALA A 24 12.23 15.88 53.57
N ILE A 25 12.17 14.58 53.89
CA ILE A 25 10.94 13.88 54.28
C ILE A 25 10.31 14.55 55.49
N ARG A 26 11.09 14.84 56.54
CA ARG A 26 10.58 15.52 57.75
C ARG A 26 10.02 16.91 57.45
N ARG A 27 10.72 17.70 56.62
CA ARG A 27 10.26 19.05 56.23
C ARG A 27 8.94 18.98 55.46
N GLY A 28 8.85 18.15 54.43
CA GLY A 28 7.63 18.08 53.62
C GLY A 28 6.46 17.44 54.35
N ARG A 29 6.69 16.43 55.21
CA ARG A 29 5.61 15.84 56.03
C ARG A 29 4.98 16.87 56.97
N ASN A 30 5.78 17.74 57.59
CA ASN A 30 5.25 18.83 58.41
C ASN A 30 4.45 19.85 57.58
N LEU A 31 4.95 20.20 56.39
CA LEU A 31 4.27 21.12 55.46
C LEU A 31 2.89 20.58 55.06
N TRP A 32 2.84 19.33 54.59
CA TRP A 32 1.61 18.72 54.09
C TRP A 32 0.65 18.34 55.24
N ALA A 33 1.16 17.95 56.41
CA ALA A 33 0.33 17.76 57.60
C ALA A 33 -0.37 19.07 58.02
N SER A 34 0.29 20.21 57.90
CA SER A 34 -0.34 21.52 58.16
C SER A 34 -1.43 21.84 57.13
N ARG A 35 -1.27 21.42 55.87
CA ARG A 35 -2.24 21.66 54.78
C ARG A 35 -3.42 20.69 54.79
N ALA A 36 -3.27 19.51 55.39
CA ALA A 36 -4.36 18.53 55.53
C ALA A 36 -5.54 19.02 56.39
N ASN A 37 -5.34 20.06 57.20
CA ASN A 37 -6.39 20.72 57.99
C ASN A 37 -6.90 22.02 57.37
N HIS A 38 -6.59 22.30 56.09
CA HIS A 38 -6.98 23.55 55.44
C HIS A 38 -8.51 23.65 55.23
N PRO A 39 -9.13 24.84 55.31
CA PRO A 39 -10.58 25.00 55.10
C PRO A 39 -11.04 24.59 53.70
N ASP A 40 -10.17 24.72 52.71
CA ASP A 40 -10.44 24.34 51.32
C ASP A 40 -10.33 22.81 51.12
N PRO A 41 -11.40 22.13 50.67
CA PRO A 41 -11.38 20.68 50.43
C PRO A 41 -10.38 20.24 49.36
N ASP A 42 -10.08 21.05 48.34
CA ASP A 42 -9.14 20.66 47.29
C ASP A 42 -7.70 20.63 47.84
N VAL A 43 -7.34 21.62 48.66
CA VAL A 43 -6.05 21.69 49.35
C VAL A 43 -5.87 20.52 50.32
N ARG A 44 -6.93 20.10 51.01
CA ARG A 44 -6.87 18.91 51.89
C ARG A 44 -6.63 17.63 51.10
N SER A 45 -7.36 17.44 49.99
CA SER A 45 -7.17 16.26 49.13
C SER A 45 -5.75 16.20 48.55
N GLU A 46 -5.21 17.34 48.11
CA GLU A 46 -3.82 17.43 47.65
C GLU A 46 -2.83 17.11 48.77
N ALA A 47 -3.06 17.63 49.97
CA ALA A 47 -2.22 17.37 51.13
C ALA A 47 -2.23 15.88 51.52
N GLU A 48 -3.39 15.23 51.50
CA GLU A 48 -3.51 13.78 51.77
C GLU A 48 -2.71 12.94 50.77
N LYS A 49 -2.81 13.26 49.47
CA LYS A 49 -2.02 12.59 48.43
C LYS A 49 -0.52 12.77 48.65
N ASN A 50 -0.08 14.00 48.96
CA ASN A 50 1.33 14.26 49.22
C ASN A 50 1.81 13.58 50.51
N VAL A 51 1.01 13.51 51.57
CA VAL A 51 1.36 12.75 52.78
C VAL A 51 1.57 11.27 52.47
N GLN A 52 0.73 10.68 51.60
CA GLN A 52 0.92 9.30 51.13
C GLN A 52 2.22 9.14 50.34
N LEU A 53 2.47 10.01 49.34
CA LEU A 53 3.70 9.98 48.55
C LEU A 53 4.97 10.11 49.41
N PHE A 54 4.96 11.00 50.41
CA PHE A 54 6.09 11.16 51.33
C PHE A 54 6.30 9.93 52.21
N THR A 55 5.22 9.24 52.60
CA THR A 55 5.30 8.00 53.38
C THR A 55 5.86 6.86 52.53
N GLU A 56 5.44 6.74 51.27
CA GLU A 56 5.97 5.75 50.33
C GLU A 56 7.44 6.01 49.98
N ALA A 57 7.79 7.29 49.78
CA ALA A 57 9.17 7.74 49.58
C ALA A 57 10.05 7.38 50.79
N GLU A 58 9.57 7.56 52.02
CA GLU A 58 10.28 7.16 53.23
C GLU A 58 10.55 5.64 53.26
N GLN A 59 9.53 4.84 52.98
CA GLN A 59 9.62 3.37 53.01
C GLN A 59 10.52 2.79 51.91
N THR A 60 10.72 3.53 50.82
CA THR A 60 11.48 3.09 49.66
C THR A 60 12.90 3.65 49.68
N LEU A 61 13.07 4.95 49.93
CA LEU A 61 14.37 5.63 49.82
C LEU A 61 15.25 5.49 51.07
N LEU A 62 14.68 5.24 52.26
CA LEU A 62 15.49 5.03 53.48
C LEU A 62 15.93 3.57 53.68
N ASP A 63 15.37 2.63 52.92
CA ASP A 63 15.85 1.25 52.87
C ASP A 63 16.80 1.09 51.69
N ALA A 64 18.07 0.76 51.96
CA ALA A 64 19.11 0.70 50.93
C ALA A 64 18.81 -0.32 49.81
N THR A 65 18.15 -1.45 50.13
CA THR A 65 17.83 -2.48 49.15
C THR A 65 16.67 -2.02 48.26
N ARG A 66 15.63 -1.43 48.88
CA ARG A 66 14.48 -0.89 48.15
C ARG A 66 14.86 0.31 47.29
N ARG A 67 15.72 1.21 47.79
CA ARG A 67 16.25 2.35 47.02
C ARG A 67 16.99 1.89 45.78
N ALA A 68 17.90 0.91 45.90
CA ALA A 68 18.63 0.38 44.75
C ALA A 68 17.69 -0.26 43.70
N ALA A 69 16.69 -1.04 44.13
CA ALA A 69 15.70 -1.60 43.23
C ALA A 69 14.80 -0.52 42.58
N TYR A 70 14.46 0.51 43.34
CA TYR A 70 13.71 1.67 42.86
C TYR A 70 14.49 2.49 41.84
N ASP A 71 15.79 2.70 42.05
CA ASP A 71 16.66 3.42 41.12
C ASP A 71 16.79 2.69 39.78
N ASP A 72 16.91 1.35 39.80
CA ASP A 72 16.89 0.53 38.57
C ASP A 72 15.53 0.59 37.86
N GLN A 73 14.42 0.62 38.61
CA GLN A 73 13.10 0.84 38.01
C GLN A 73 12.97 2.25 37.41
N LEU A 74 13.48 3.28 38.07
CA LEU A 74 13.44 4.66 37.60
C LEU A 74 14.26 4.85 36.32
N LEU A 75 15.43 4.19 36.21
CA LEU A 75 16.25 4.19 35.00
C LEU A 75 15.56 3.53 33.80
N ARG A 76 14.68 2.54 34.06
CA ARG A 76 13.89 1.87 33.02
C ARG A 76 12.62 2.65 32.66
N GLN A 77 12.23 3.63 33.47
CA GLN A 77 11.11 4.48 33.11
C GLN A 77 11.51 5.37 31.94
N PRO A 78 10.63 5.49 30.94
CA PRO A 78 10.89 6.43 29.87
C PRO A 78 10.82 7.85 30.45
N PRO A 79 11.75 8.73 30.05
CA PRO A 79 11.91 10.06 30.64
C PRO A 79 10.60 10.88 30.59
N PRO A 80 10.35 11.72 31.60
CA PRO A 80 9.20 12.62 31.58
C PRO A 80 9.37 13.65 30.47
N VAL A 81 8.25 14.08 29.90
CA VAL A 81 8.25 15.27 29.04
C VAL A 81 8.64 16.48 29.91
N PRO A 82 9.56 17.36 29.45
CA PRO A 82 9.97 18.54 30.21
C PRO A 82 8.78 19.40 30.66
N ASP A 83 8.89 20.03 31.82
CA ASP A 83 7.87 20.96 32.32
C ASP A 83 7.67 22.11 31.33
N PRO A 84 6.44 22.37 30.87
CA PRO A 84 6.14 23.46 29.94
C PRO A 84 6.57 24.85 30.41
N ASN A 85 6.70 25.05 31.72
CA ASN A 85 7.08 26.31 32.34
C ASN A 85 8.60 26.42 32.61
N MET A 86 9.38 25.37 32.36
CA MET A 86 10.84 25.38 32.53
C MET A 86 11.54 25.71 31.21
N GLY A 87 11.69 27.00 30.91
CA GLY A 87 12.51 27.48 29.78
C GLY A 87 12.25 28.96 29.44
N ASP A 88 13.29 29.69 29.05
CA ASP A 88 13.24 31.13 28.74
C ASP A 88 12.74 31.46 27.31
N GLY A 89 12.04 30.53 26.63
CA GLY A 89 11.60 30.73 25.24
C GLY A 89 10.39 29.90 24.82
N GLU A 90 9.75 30.30 23.71
CA GLU A 90 8.62 29.60 23.09
C GLU A 90 9.08 28.24 22.55
N GLN A 91 8.96 27.20 23.37
CA GLN A 91 9.37 25.85 23.02
C GLN A 91 8.40 25.25 21.97
N ASP A 92 8.91 24.81 20.82
CA ASP A 92 8.08 24.10 19.83
C ASP A 92 7.78 22.67 20.31
N TRP A 93 6.70 22.54 21.06
CA TRP A 93 6.18 21.27 21.56
C TRP A 93 5.92 20.23 20.47
N LEU A 94 5.66 20.67 19.23
CA LEU A 94 5.48 19.73 18.13
C LEU A 94 6.79 19.02 17.76
N LEU A 95 7.89 19.78 17.74
CA LEU A 95 9.22 19.20 17.51
C LEU A 95 9.61 18.25 18.64
N VAL A 96 9.31 18.62 19.90
CA VAL A 96 9.51 17.75 21.06
C VAL A 96 8.72 16.45 20.91
N ALA A 97 7.44 16.54 20.52
CA ALA A 97 6.60 15.37 20.31
C ALA A 97 7.14 14.43 19.22
N ARG A 98 7.62 14.99 18.10
CA ARG A 98 8.26 14.23 17.02
C ARG A 98 9.53 13.53 17.46
N ASN A 99 10.36 14.19 18.27
CA ASN A 99 11.57 13.59 18.81
C ASN A 99 11.28 12.38 19.70
N TRP A 100 10.24 12.45 20.53
CA TRP A 100 9.77 11.31 21.32
C TRP A 100 9.20 10.20 20.44
N ALA A 101 8.43 10.56 19.40
CA ALA A 101 7.87 9.60 18.46
C ALA A 101 8.96 8.83 17.67
N ASN A 102 10.05 9.50 17.30
CA ASN A 102 11.20 8.86 16.65
C ASN A 102 11.90 7.83 17.55
N GLN A 103 11.71 7.93 18.87
CA GLN A 103 12.17 6.95 19.86
C GLN A 103 11.10 5.90 20.20
N ALA A 104 9.97 5.88 19.47
CA ALA A 104 8.80 5.06 19.75
C ALA A 104 8.21 5.24 21.16
N MET A 105 8.50 6.39 21.81
CA MET A 105 7.96 6.73 23.12
C MET A 105 6.59 7.39 22.96
N TRP A 106 5.59 6.60 22.60
CA TRP A 106 4.26 7.08 22.19
C TRP A 106 3.52 7.86 23.26
N SER A 107 3.70 7.51 24.54
CA SER A 107 3.07 8.22 25.66
C SER A 107 3.62 9.63 25.83
N GLN A 108 4.95 9.78 25.79
CA GLN A 108 5.64 11.07 25.81
C GLN A 108 5.30 11.90 24.58
N ALA A 109 5.31 11.27 23.39
CA ALA A 109 4.97 11.93 22.13
C ALA A 109 3.54 12.48 22.19
N HIS A 110 2.58 11.68 22.67
CA HIS A 110 1.19 12.11 22.82
C HIS A 110 1.05 13.27 23.82
N HIS A 111 1.74 13.21 24.97
CA HIS A 111 1.72 14.28 25.96
C HIS A 111 2.31 15.58 25.40
N ALA A 112 3.48 15.52 24.77
CA ALA A 112 4.09 16.68 24.11
C ALA A 112 3.23 17.23 22.96
N ALA A 113 2.56 16.37 22.17
CA ALA A 113 1.62 16.81 21.14
C ALA A 113 0.39 17.49 21.75
N THR A 114 -0.09 17.03 22.91
CA THR A 114 -1.17 17.70 23.65
C THR A 114 -0.74 19.11 24.07
N LEU A 115 0.47 19.28 24.60
CA LEU A 115 1.03 20.58 24.91
C LEU A 115 1.15 21.46 23.65
N ALA A 116 1.53 20.88 22.50
CA ALA A 116 1.57 21.60 21.22
C ALA A 116 0.20 22.14 20.80
N THR A 117 -0.87 21.36 20.98
CA THR A 117 -2.25 21.80 20.72
C THR A 117 -2.73 22.87 21.70
N GLN A 118 -2.22 22.90 22.93
CA GLN A 118 -2.55 23.94 23.91
C GLN A 118 -1.80 25.25 23.63
N ALA A 119 -0.51 25.15 23.29
CA ALA A 119 0.32 26.31 22.95
C ALA A 119 -0.13 26.97 21.63
N THR A 120 -0.46 26.16 20.62
CA THR A 120 -0.92 26.65 19.31
C THR A 120 -2.20 25.96 18.83
N PRO A 121 -3.38 26.34 19.37
CA PRO A 121 -4.65 25.65 19.09
C PRO A 121 -5.07 25.61 17.62
N LYS A 122 -4.60 26.55 16.80
CA LYS A 122 -4.95 26.65 15.38
C LYS A 122 -4.00 25.86 14.46
N ARG A 123 -3.00 25.16 14.99
CA ARG A 123 -2.04 24.39 14.19
C ARG A 123 -2.61 22.99 13.90
N ALA A 124 -3.25 22.83 12.73
CA ALA A 124 -3.83 21.55 12.30
C ALA A 124 -2.83 20.39 12.33
N GLU A 125 -1.57 20.66 11.98
CA GLU A 125 -0.46 19.71 12.03
C GLU A 125 -0.28 19.08 13.43
N ALA A 126 -0.43 19.86 14.51
CA ALA A 126 -0.28 19.41 15.89
C ALA A 126 -1.42 18.47 16.32
N TRP A 127 -2.65 18.78 15.91
CA TRP A 127 -3.81 17.93 16.14
C TRP A 127 -3.66 16.57 15.43
N ARG A 128 -3.13 16.57 14.20
CA ARG A 128 -2.88 15.33 13.46
C ARG A 128 -1.72 14.50 14.04
N GLU A 129 -0.66 15.12 14.57
CA GLU A 129 0.36 14.38 15.35
C GLU A 129 -0.25 13.77 16.62
N LYS A 130 -1.03 14.56 17.38
CA LYS A 130 -1.72 14.08 18.59
C LYS A 130 -2.59 12.86 18.27
N GLY A 131 -3.39 12.92 17.20
CA GLY A 131 -4.22 11.81 16.75
C GLY A 131 -3.43 10.54 16.44
N ARG A 132 -2.34 10.67 15.68
CA ARG A 132 -1.47 9.53 15.33
C ARG A 132 -0.83 8.90 16.58
N TYR A 133 -0.37 9.71 17.54
CA TYR A 133 0.22 9.18 18.77
C TYR A 133 -0.83 8.54 19.69
N ALA A 134 -2.05 9.06 19.72
CA ALA A 134 -3.17 8.44 20.43
C ALA A 134 -3.53 7.06 19.83
N GLN A 135 -3.50 6.93 18.51
CA GLN A 135 -3.72 5.66 17.80
C GLN A 135 -2.66 4.61 18.16
N HIS A 136 -1.38 4.98 18.23
CA HIS A 136 -0.32 4.08 18.71
C HIS A 136 -0.52 3.61 20.16
N LEU A 137 -1.21 4.41 20.99
CA LEU A 137 -1.56 4.05 22.35
C LEU A 137 -2.87 3.25 22.46
N GLY A 138 -3.56 3.01 21.34
CA GLY A 138 -4.88 2.37 21.32
C GLY A 138 -6.00 3.24 21.90
N ASN A 139 -5.76 4.55 22.07
CA ASN A 139 -6.77 5.49 22.53
C ASN A 139 -7.57 6.06 21.35
N ASP A 140 -8.49 5.26 20.82
CA ASP A 140 -9.28 5.61 19.65
C ASP A 140 -10.14 6.86 19.86
N THR A 141 -10.62 7.09 21.10
CA THR A 141 -11.47 8.25 21.40
C THR A 141 -10.73 9.58 21.25
N ASP A 142 -9.50 9.66 21.77
CA ASP A 142 -8.68 10.87 21.64
C ASP A 142 -8.10 10.99 20.22
N ALA A 143 -7.81 9.87 19.57
CA ALA A 143 -7.37 9.85 18.18
C ALA A 143 -8.43 10.45 17.24
N GLU A 144 -9.67 9.95 17.31
CA GLU A 144 -10.80 10.42 16.51
C GLU A 144 -11.08 11.90 16.78
N TYR A 145 -11.06 12.33 18.05
CA TYR A 145 -11.23 13.74 18.41
C TYR A 145 -10.14 14.62 17.78
N ALA A 146 -8.87 14.23 17.93
CA ALA A 146 -7.74 15.02 17.45
C ALA A 146 -7.70 15.10 15.91
N PHE A 147 -7.98 14.02 15.20
CA PHE A 147 -8.06 14.05 13.74
C PHE A 147 -9.22 14.93 13.25
N ASN A 148 -10.39 14.88 13.90
CA ASN A 148 -11.51 15.78 13.58
C ASN A 148 -11.13 17.26 13.78
N GLN A 149 -10.42 17.60 14.86
CA GLN A 149 -9.92 18.96 15.05
C GLN A 149 -8.95 19.39 13.93
N GLY A 150 -8.04 18.50 13.52
CA GLY A 150 -7.15 18.74 12.38
C GLY A 150 -7.91 19.06 11.09
N MET A 151 -8.91 18.24 10.76
CA MET A 151 -9.77 18.44 9.59
C MET A 151 -10.58 19.74 9.67
N MET A 152 -11.12 20.09 10.84
CA MET A 152 -11.89 21.34 11.02
C MET A 152 -11.03 22.60 10.86
N LEU A 153 -9.74 22.54 11.23
CA LEU A 153 -8.82 23.66 11.12
C LEU A 153 -8.30 23.88 9.69
N ALA A 154 -8.20 22.81 8.90
CA ALA A 154 -7.74 22.86 7.52
C ALA A 154 -8.69 22.06 6.59
N PRO A 155 -9.95 22.50 6.43
CA PRO A 155 -10.96 21.72 5.71
C PRO A 155 -10.65 21.58 4.22
N THR A 156 -9.94 22.53 3.62
CA THR A 156 -9.58 22.51 2.19
C THR A 156 -8.34 21.69 1.88
N ASP A 157 -7.62 21.20 2.90
CA ASP A 157 -6.48 20.31 2.73
C ASP A 157 -6.92 18.86 2.91
N PRO A 158 -7.00 18.07 1.83
CA PRO A 158 -7.49 16.69 1.87
C PRO A 158 -6.69 15.79 2.78
N PHE A 159 -5.42 16.11 3.03
CA PHE A 159 -4.53 15.30 3.86
C PHE A 159 -5.14 15.02 5.24
N TYR A 160 -5.76 16.02 5.87
CA TYR A 160 -6.34 15.85 7.20
C TYR A 160 -7.62 15.02 7.21
N ALA A 161 -8.44 15.13 6.16
CA ALA A 161 -9.62 14.28 6.01
C ALA A 161 -9.23 12.83 5.68
N LEU A 162 -8.17 12.64 4.88
CA LEU A 162 -7.63 11.32 4.56
C LEU A 162 -7.00 10.62 5.77
N CYS A 163 -6.40 11.35 6.71
CA CYS A 163 -5.99 10.77 8.00
C CYS A 163 -7.18 10.12 8.74
N LEU A 164 -8.38 10.69 8.69
CA LEU A 164 -9.60 10.07 9.25
C LEU A 164 -10.05 8.85 8.45
N VAL A 165 -9.95 8.90 7.11
CA VAL A 165 -10.26 7.75 6.25
C VAL A 165 -9.40 6.55 6.65
N ASP A 166 -8.09 6.74 6.76
CA ASP A 166 -7.15 5.70 7.17
C ASP A 166 -7.46 5.16 8.56
N PHE A 167 -7.67 6.08 9.51
CA PHE A 167 -8.03 5.73 10.88
C PHE A 167 -9.29 4.85 10.94
N TYR A 168 -10.36 5.23 10.22
CA TYR A 168 -11.60 4.46 10.22
C TYR A 168 -11.48 3.13 9.46
N LEU A 169 -10.74 3.09 8.35
CA LEU A 169 -10.48 1.85 7.61
C LEU A 169 -9.73 0.82 8.45
N GLU A 170 -8.74 1.24 9.24
CA GLU A 170 -8.02 0.35 10.17
C GLU A 170 -8.91 -0.22 11.28
N ARG A 171 -10.08 0.39 11.54
CA ARG A 171 -11.07 -0.06 12.52
C ARG A 171 -12.29 -0.73 11.87
N ASP A 172 -12.21 -1.04 10.57
CA ASP A 172 -13.32 -1.63 9.80
C ASP A 172 -14.60 -0.76 9.81
N ARG A 173 -14.45 0.56 10.03
CA ARG A 173 -15.53 1.54 10.05
C ARG A 173 -15.73 2.15 8.66
N GLN A 174 -16.15 1.31 7.71
CA GLN A 174 -16.22 1.66 6.29
C GLN A 174 -17.16 2.85 6.02
N THR A 175 -18.29 2.95 6.74
CA THR A 175 -19.28 4.01 6.49
C THR A 175 -18.78 5.40 6.87
N GLU A 176 -18.00 5.51 7.95
CA GLU A 176 -17.40 6.76 8.40
C GLU A 176 -16.24 7.17 7.51
N ALA A 177 -15.40 6.19 7.11
CA ALA A 177 -14.34 6.41 6.14
C ALA A 177 -14.89 6.97 4.80
N GLU A 178 -15.97 6.39 4.27
CA GLU A 178 -16.60 6.89 3.04
C GLU A 178 -17.14 8.33 3.21
N ARG A 179 -17.71 8.67 4.37
CA ARG A 179 -18.16 10.05 4.65
C ARG A 179 -16.99 11.03 4.65
N CYS A 180 -15.86 10.67 5.25
CA CYS A 180 -14.65 11.49 5.26
C CYS A 180 -14.08 11.67 3.85
N LEU A 181 -14.05 10.63 3.02
CA LEU A 181 -13.60 10.74 1.63
C LEU A 181 -14.53 11.62 0.79
N LYS A 182 -15.85 11.49 0.95
CA LYS A 182 -16.83 12.39 0.31
C LYS A 182 -16.65 13.83 0.76
N PHE A 183 -16.38 14.06 2.03
CA PHE A 183 -16.04 15.38 2.53
C PHE A 183 -14.79 15.92 1.83
N ALA A 184 -13.69 15.18 1.86
CA ALA A 184 -12.40 15.59 1.28
C ALA A 184 -12.50 15.96 -0.21
N THR A 185 -13.28 15.20 -0.98
CA THR A 185 -13.46 15.40 -2.43
C THR A 185 -14.47 16.50 -2.78
N SER A 186 -15.31 16.92 -1.82
CA SER A 186 -16.27 18.03 -1.99
C SER A 186 -15.65 19.41 -1.78
N GLN A 187 -14.49 19.48 -1.12
CA GLN A 187 -13.83 20.74 -0.82
C GLN A 187 -13.06 21.27 -2.03
N PRO A 188 -12.90 22.59 -2.17
CA PRO A 188 -11.96 23.15 -3.14
C PRO A 188 -10.54 22.74 -2.77
N THR A 189 -9.90 21.92 -3.61
CA THR A 189 -8.53 21.43 -3.40
C THR A 189 -7.62 21.92 -4.50
N SER A 190 -6.31 22.02 -4.22
CA SER A 190 -5.33 22.36 -5.25
C SER A 190 -5.22 21.22 -6.25
N ASP A 191 -5.18 21.53 -7.55
CA ASP A 191 -4.81 20.59 -8.62
C ASP A 191 -3.36 20.13 -8.43
N ASN A 192 -3.18 19.09 -7.60
CA ASN A 192 -1.90 18.48 -7.28
C ASN A 192 -2.04 16.96 -7.48
N ALA A 193 -1.18 16.39 -8.32
CA ALA A 193 -1.20 14.97 -8.64
C ALA A 193 -1.21 14.08 -7.38
N PHE A 194 -0.41 14.42 -6.36
CA PHE A 194 -0.32 13.65 -5.11
C PHE A 194 -1.65 13.52 -4.36
N VAL A 195 -2.48 14.57 -4.36
CA VAL A 195 -3.79 14.53 -3.72
C VAL A 195 -4.71 13.51 -4.40
N TYR A 196 -4.66 13.46 -5.73
CA TYR A 196 -5.43 12.50 -6.51
C TYR A 196 -4.91 11.07 -6.38
N VAL A 197 -3.60 10.88 -6.16
CA VAL A 197 -3.05 9.56 -5.76
C VAL A 197 -3.67 9.10 -4.44
N TRP A 198 -3.72 9.98 -3.43
CA TRP A 198 -4.32 9.61 -2.13
C TRP A 198 -5.83 9.33 -2.24
N PHE A 199 -6.57 10.08 -3.08
CA PHE A 199 -7.97 9.76 -3.36
C PHE A 199 -8.12 8.42 -4.06
N CYS A 200 -7.24 8.08 -5.00
CA CYS A 200 -7.21 6.77 -5.66
C CYS A 200 -7.02 5.65 -4.64
N GLU A 201 -6.01 5.76 -3.79
CA GLU A 201 -5.71 4.76 -2.74
C GLU A 201 -6.88 4.61 -1.76
N ALA A 202 -7.42 5.71 -1.26
CA ALA A 202 -8.54 5.73 -0.32
C ALA A 202 -9.80 5.09 -0.93
N SER A 203 -10.17 5.49 -2.15
CA SER A 203 -11.30 4.90 -2.89
C SER A 203 -11.10 3.40 -3.11
N ARG A 204 -9.89 2.97 -3.47
CA ARG A 204 -9.57 1.56 -3.69
C ARG A 204 -9.75 0.74 -2.41
N ARG A 205 -9.24 1.23 -1.28
CA ARG A 205 -9.40 0.55 0.03
C ARG A 205 -10.85 0.49 0.48
N LEU A 206 -11.66 1.49 0.11
CA LEU A 206 -13.11 1.51 0.34
C LEU A 206 -13.92 0.65 -0.64
N GLN A 207 -13.27 -0.03 -1.60
CA GLN A 207 -13.91 -0.79 -2.68
C GLN A 207 -14.75 0.08 -3.65
N LEU A 208 -14.49 1.40 -3.69
CA LEU A 208 -15.07 2.34 -4.65
C LEU A 208 -14.23 2.37 -5.92
N ILE A 209 -14.21 1.24 -6.64
CA ILE A 209 -13.22 0.98 -7.69
C ILE A 209 -13.32 1.96 -8.87
N ASP A 210 -14.53 2.34 -9.30
CA ASP A 210 -14.71 3.30 -10.40
C ASP A 210 -14.16 4.69 -10.03
N ASP A 211 -14.36 5.13 -8.79
CA ASP A 211 -13.80 6.39 -8.28
C ASP A 211 -12.28 6.31 -8.18
N ALA A 212 -11.72 5.16 -7.76
CA ALA A 212 -10.28 4.95 -7.71
C ALA A 212 -9.65 5.13 -9.10
N VAL A 213 -10.17 4.45 -10.13
CA VAL A 213 -9.68 4.59 -11.52
C VAL A 213 -9.78 6.04 -11.99
N LYS A 214 -10.91 6.72 -11.72
CA LYS A 214 -11.09 8.14 -12.05
C LYS A 214 -10.02 9.03 -11.41
N TYR A 215 -9.73 8.84 -10.13
CA TYR A 215 -8.72 9.64 -9.43
C TYR A 215 -7.29 9.30 -9.89
N GLY A 216 -6.98 8.03 -10.15
CA GLY A 216 -5.70 7.60 -10.71
C GLY A 216 -5.41 8.27 -12.06
N HIS A 217 -6.39 8.30 -12.97
CA HIS A 217 -6.27 9.05 -14.23
C HIS A 217 -6.01 10.53 -14.01
N ARG A 218 -6.79 11.18 -13.13
CA ARG A 218 -6.62 12.60 -12.84
C ARG A 218 -5.24 12.91 -12.27
N ALA A 219 -4.66 12.01 -11.47
CA ALA A 219 -3.30 12.15 -10.97
C ALA A 219 -2.28 12.15 -12.13
N LEU A 220 -2.43 11.27 -13.11
CA LEU A 220 -1.54 11.17 -14.27
C LEU A 220 -1.78 12.24 -15.34
N GLU A 221 -2.98 12.80 -15.43
CA GLU A 221 -3.23 14.00 -16.24
C GLU A 221 -2.42 15.19 -15.72
N LEU A 222 -2.31 15.33 -14.39
CA LEU A 222 -1.60 16.43 -13.74
C LEU A 222 -0.09 16.22 -13.73
N ASP A 223 0.36 15.00 -13.46
CA ASP A 223 1.77 14.60 -13.55
C ASP A 223 1.89 13.23 -14.22
N PRO A 224 2.10 13.21 -15.55
CA PRO A 224 2.25 11.97 -16.29
C PRO A 224 3.44 11.14 -15.84
N SER A 225 4.42 11.72 -15.12
CA SER A 225 5.64 11.06 -14.67
C SER A 225 5.55 10.46 -13.27
N ASN A 226 4.45 10.71 -12.54
CA ASN A 226 4.29 10.32 -11.15
C ASN A 226 4.24 8.78 -10.99
N PRO A 227 5.24 8.15 -10.35
CA PRO A 227 5.26 6.70 -10.20
C PRO A 227 4.13 6.20 -9.30
N ALA A 228 3.79 6.91 -8.22
CA ALA A 228 2.75 6.49 -7.29
C ALA A 228 1.35 6.55 -7.92
N GLY A 229 1.10 7.55 -8.78
CA GLY A 229 -0.16 7.63 -9.53
C GLY A 229 -0.34 6.49 -10.53
N ARG A 230 0.75 6.07 -11.19
CA ARG A 230 0.72 4.92 -12.11
C ARG A 230 0.46 3.62 -11.36
N ASP A 231 1.14 3.44 -10.22
CA ASP A 231 0.99 2.24 -9.40
C ASP A 231 -0.43 2.10 -8.88
N GLU A 232 -0.99 3.15 -8.28
CA GLU A 232 -2.35 3.09 -7.74
C GLU A 232 -3.41 2.93 -8.85
N LEU A 233 -3.23 3.57 -10.02
CA LEU A 233 -4.13 3.36 -11.15
C LEU A 233 -4.08 1.91 -11.66
N ALA A 234 -2.88 1.34 -11.81
CA ALA A 234 -2.72 -0.04 -12.26
C ALA A 234 -3.40 -1.03 -11.29
N VAL A 235 -3.23 -0.84 -9.98
CA VAL A 235 -3.91 -1.67 -8.99
C VAL A 235 -5.43 -1.47 -9.04
N ALA A 236 -5.91 -0.23 -9.19
CA ALA A 236 -7.34 0.05 -9.31
C ALA A 236 -7.98 -0.62 -10.55
N LEU A 237 -7.31 -0.56 -11.69
CA LEU A 237 -7.74 -1.24 -12.92
C LEU A 237 -7.77 -2.76 -12.77
N LEU A 238 -6.80 -3.35 -12.06
CA LEU A 238 -6.81 -4.79 -11.75
C LEU A 238 -7.97 -5.17 -10.83
N CYS A 239 -8.25 -4.37 -9.80
CA CYS A 239 -9.42 -4.57 -8.94
C CYS A 239 -10.72 -4.49 -9.75
N ARG A 240 -10.81 -3.53 -10.69
CA ARG A 240 -11.97 -3.38 -11.57
C ARG A 240 -12.18 -4.59 -12.44
N LEU A 241 -11.10 -5.03 -13.09
CA LEU A 241 -11.08 -6.21 -13.93
C LEU A 241 -11.58 -7.42 -13.14
N ASN A 242 -11.06 -7.65 -11.92
CA ASN A 242 -11.50 -8.76 -11.07
C ASN A 242 -12.99 -8.70 -10.72
N ASN A 243 -13.49 -7.53 -10.32
CA ASN A 243 -14.91 -7.34 -10.00
C ASN A 243 -15.81 -7.58 -11.21
N ASP A 244 -15.40 -7.17 -12.41
CA ASP A 244 -16.18 -7.37 -13.63
C ASP A 244 -16.16 -8.84 -14.09
N PHE A 245 -15.10 -9.61 -13.79
CA PHE A 245 -15.08 -11.07 -13.97
C PHE A 245 -16.06 -11.79 -13.04
N GLU A 246 -16.03 -11.49 -11.74
CA GLU A 246 -16.98 -12.08 -10.79
C GLU A 246 -18.43 -11.79 -11.17
N LYS A 247 -18.69 -10.60 -11.72
CA LYS A 247 -20.00 -10.26 -12.27
C LYS A 247 -20.32 -11.06 -13.54
N LEU A 248 -19.38 -11.18 -14.49
CA LEU A 248 -19.58 -11.87 -15.77
C LEU A 248 -20.04 -13.32 -15.59
N GLU A 249 -19.48 -14.03 -14.61
CA GLU A 249 -19.93 -15.40 -14.24
C GLU A 249 -21.42 -15.46 -13.88
N ASN A 250 -21.96 -14.35 -13.37
CA ASN A 250 -23.35 -14.22 -12.92
C ASN A 250 -24.27 -13.52 -13.95
N PHE A 251 -23.74 -13.02 -15.08
CA PHE A 251 -24.52 -12.30 -16.10
C PHE A 251 -25.21 -13.26 -17.08
N PRO A 252 -26.39 -12.92 -17.62
CA PRO A 252 -26.97 -13.63 -18.76
C PRO A 252 -26.06 -13.57 -19.98
N GLN A 253 -25.92 -14.71 -20.68
CA GLN A 253 -24.96 -14.93 -21.78
C GLN A 253 -24.99 -13.86 -22.88
N GLN A 254 -26.15 -13.25 -23.14
CA GLN A 254 -26.32 -12.18 -24.14
C GLN A 254 -25.55 -10.88 -23.85
N TYR A 255 -25.14 -10.65 -22.60
CA TYR A 255 -24.39 -9.44 -22.18
C TYR A 255 -22.87 -9.70 -22.03
N TRP A 256 -22.42 -10.95 -22.18
CA TRP A 256 -21.02 -11.31 -21.95
C TRP A 256 -20.06 -10.58 -22.90
N PHE A 257 -20.42 -10.45 -24.18
CA PHE A 257 -19.55 -9.83 -25.18
C PHE A 257 -19.33 -8.34 -24.94
N SER A 258 -20.34 -7.59 -24.52
CA SER A 258 -20.20 -6.15 -24.24
C SER A 258 -19.33 -5.90 -23.00
N GLU A 259 -19.44 -6.75 -21.98
CA GLU A 259 -18.66 -6.61 -20.75
C GLU A 259 -17.23 -7.13 -20.92
N ALA A 260 -17.04 -8.21 -21.68
CA ALA A 260 -15.71 -8.68 -22.08
C ALA A 260 -14.96 -7.63 -22.93
N ALA A 261 -15.66 -6.87 -23.78
CA ALA A 261 -15.05 -5.79 -24.57
C ALA A 261 -14.52 -4.64 -23.69
N LYS A 262 -15.22 -4.27 -22.61
CA LYS A 262 -14.73 -3.28 -21.62
C LYS A 262 -13.46 -3.78 -20.93
N ASN A 263 -13.43 -5.06 -20.56
CA ASN A 263 -12.26 -5.69 -19.95
C ASN A 263 -11.03 -5.69 -20.87
N LEU A 264 -11.23 -5.85 -22.18
CA LEU A 264 -10.17 -5.75 -23.19
C LEU A 264 -9.57 -4.33 -23.27
N ASP A 265 -10.38 -3.28 -23.11
CA ASP A 265 -9.88 -1.91 -23.08
C ASP A 265 -9.06 -1.64 -21.80
N TYR A 266 -9.51 -2.13 -20.63
CA TYR A 266 -8.72 -2.06 -19.39
C TYR A 266 -7.39 -2.80 -19.49
N ILE A 267 -7.37 -3.96 -20.14
CA ILE A 267 -6.13 -4.73 -20.39
C ILE A 267 -5.17 -3.94 -21.30
N ARG A 268 -5.70 -3.24 -22.31
CA ARG A 268 -4.88 -2.37 -23.19
C ARG A 268 -4.30 -1.19 -22.42
N GLU A 269 -5.11 -0.57 -21.57
CA GLU A 269 -4.70 0.53 -20.70
C GLU A 269 -3.61 0.09 -19.72
N LEU A 270 -3.84 -1.04 -19.02
CA LEU A 270 -2.85 -1.69 -18.15
C LEU A 270 -1.55 -2.04 -18.90
N LYS A 271 -1.63 -2.41 -20.17
CA LYS A 271 -0.45 -2.71 -21.00
C LYS A 271 0.27 -1.44 -21.46
N ALA A 272 -0.45 -0.39 -21.79
CA ALA A 272 0.12 0.91 -22.14
C ALA A 272 0.87 1.52 -20.95
N GLU A 273 0.30 1.40 -19.75
CA GLU A 273 0.97 1.77 -18.49
C GLU A 273 2.06 0.75 -18.10
N GLY A 274 1.86 -0.51 -18.50
CA GLY A 274 2.72 -1.66 -18.20
C GLY A 274 4.07 -1.71 -18.93
N GLU A 275 4.20 -1.11 -20.12
CA GLU A 275 5.52 -0.94 -20.76
C GLU A 275 6.49 -0.09 -19.92
N LEU A 276 5.98 0.61 -18.90
CA LEU A 276 6.76 1.42 -17.97
C LEU A 276 7.27 0.66 -16.73
N TYR A 277 6.77 -0.56 -16.45
CA TYR A 277 6.90 -1.19 -15.13
C TYR A 277 7.53 -2.59 -15.16
N LYS A 278 8.82 -2.68 -15.52
CA LYS A 278 9.53 -3.95 -15.74
C LYS A 278 9.78 -4.81 -14.48
N SER A 279 9.54 -4.33 -13.25
CA SER A 279 9.90 -5.06 -12.01
C SER A 279 8.74 -5.67 -11.21
N ILE A 280 7.53 -5.09 -11.22
CA ILE A 280 6.32 -5.72 -10.65
C ILE A 280 5.63 -6.66 -11.66
N TYR A 281 6.01 -6.54 -12.94
CA TYR A 281 5.35 -7.14 -14.10
C TYR A 281 5.08 -8.63 -14.03
N GLN A 282 5.90 -9.45 -13.37
CA GLN A 282 5.81 -10.91 -13.50
C GLN A 282 4.56 -11.49 -12.81
N GLY A 283 4.10 -10.92 -11.70
CA GLY A 283 2.86 -11.35 -11.03
C GLY A 283 1.59 -10.84 -11.72
N THR A 284 1.62 -9.61 -12.24
CA THR A 284 0.51 -9.00 -12.96
C THR A 284 0.33 -9.58 -14.37
N THR A 285 1.42 -9.94 -15.07
CA THR A 285 1.30 -10.70 -16.33
C THR A 285 0.67 -12.05 -16.12
N PHE A 286 0.90 -12.73 -15.00
CA PHE A 286 0.31 -14.02 -14.70
C PHE A 286 -1.21 -13.90 -14.52
N LEU A 287 -1.65 -12.93 -13.70
CA LEU A 287 -3.07 -12.67 -13.47
C LEU A 287 -3.78 -12.19 -14.75
N LEU A 288 -3.15 -11.29 -15.52
CA LEU A 288 -3.67 -10.87 -16.83
C LEU A 288 -3.76 -12.05 -17.79
N THR A 289 -2.78 -12.96 -17.80
CA THR A 289 -2.77 -14.11 -18.70
C THR A 289 -3.88 -15.09 -18.35
N GLU A 290 -4.05 -15.44 -17.07
CA GLU A 290 -5.17 -16.26 -16.59
C GLU A 290 -6.53 -15.64 -16.98
N ARG A 291 -6.69 -14.34 -16.76
CA ARG A 291 -7.94 -13.63 -17.04
C ARG A 291 -8.22 -13.43 -18.54
N ILE A 292 -7.20 -13.19 -19.37
CA ILE A 292 -7.33 -13.15 -20.84
C ILE A 292 -7.79 -14.51 -21.37
N VAL A 293 -7.23 -15.59 -20.82
CA VAL A 293 -7.58 -16.98 -21.17
C VAL A 293 -9.04 -17.28 -20.79
N GLU A 294 -9.53 -16.79 -19.66
CA GLU A 294 -10.94 -16.88 -19.27
C GLU A 294 -11.88 -16.03 -20.16
N LEU A 295 -11.49 -14.82 -20.57
CA LEU A 295 -12.27 -14.03 -21.55
C LEU A 295 -12.38 -14.74 -22.90
N ALA A 296 -11.29 -15.38 -23.34
CA ALA A 296 -11.29 -16.19 -24.53
C ALA A 296 -12.27 -17.38 -24.39
N GLN A 297 -12.32 -18.05 -23.24
CA GLN A 297 -13.32 -19.09 -22.98
C GLN A 297 -14.76 -18.57 -23.07
N VAL A 298 -15.06 -17.47 -22.39
CA VAL A 298 -16.41 -16.87 -22.33
C VAL A 298 -16.87 -16.39 -23.72
N GLY A 299 -16.00 -15.76 -24.49
CA GLY A 299 -16.30 -15.31 -25.86
C GLY A 299 -16.43 -16.46 -26.87
N TRP A 300 -15.79 -17.61 -26.63
CA TRP A 300 -15.89 -18.78 -27.50
C TRP A 300 -17.15 -19.61 -27.19
N MET A 301 -17.56 -19.73 -25.93
CA MET A 301 -18.80 -20.42 -25.52
C MET A 301 -20.10 -19.84 -26.12
N GLY A 302 -20.06 -18.64 -26.72
CA GLY A 302 -21.18 -18.02 -27.43
C GLY A 302 -21.35 -18.43 -28.90
N ARG A 303 -20.47 -19.28 -29.47
CA ARG A 303 -20.64 -19.82 -30.84
C ARG A 303 -21.22 -21.23 -30.80
N GLU A 304 -22.21 -21.56 -31.62
CA GLU A 304 -22.96 -22.83 -31.58
C GLU A 304 -22.19 -24.07 -32.12
N ASP A 305 -20.91 -23.97 -32.48
CA ASP A 305 -20.17 -25.06 -33.16
C ASP A 305 -19.47 -26.02 -32.18
N VAL A 306 -20.14 -27.13 -31.87
CA VAL A 306 -19.79 -28.12 -30.84
C VAL A 306 -18.43 -28.84 -31.06
N GLY A 307 -18.00 -28.99 -32.32
CA GLY A 307 -16.76 -29.72 -32.66
C GLY A 307 -15.47 -28.95 -32.36
N TRP A 308 -15.50 -27.62 -32.42
CA TRP A 308 -14.36 -26.77 -32.05
C TRP A 308 -14.20 -26.67 -30.53
N HIS A 309 -15.32 -26.65 -29.81
CA HIS A 309 -15.38 -26.48 -28.35
C HIS A 309 -14.57 -27.52 -27.57
N ILE A 310 -14.65 -28.79 -27.96
CA ILE A 310 -14.01 -29.89 -27.22
C ILE A 310 -12.48 -29.78 -27.31
N SER A 311 -11.95 -29.49 -28.50
CA SER A 311 -10.49 -29.34 -28.72
C SER A 311 -9.91 -28.10 -28.03
N SER A 312 -10.65 -26.99 -28.01
CA SER A 312 -10.23 -25.78 -27.30
C SER A 312 -10.30 -25.95 -25.78
N LEU A 313 -11.30 -26.68 -25.25
CA LEU A 313 -11.44 -26.94 -23.82
C LEU A 313 -10.32 -27.84 -23.28
N GLU A 314 -9.90 -28.87 -24.03
CA GLU A 314 -8.77 -29.73 -23.64
C GLU A 314 -7.43 -28.97 -23.62
N GLN A 315 -7.20 -28.09 -24.61
CA GLN A 315 -5.98 -27.25 -24.62
C GLN A 315 -6.00 -26.20 -23.52
N LEU A 316 -7.16 -25.64 -23.20
CA LEU A 316 -7.37 -24.73 -22.08
C LEU A 316 -7.18 -25.39 -20.72
N GLN A 317 -7.68 -26.61 -20.55
CA GLN A 317 -7.47 -27.37 -19.31
C GLN A 317 -5.97 -27.67 -19.12
N ARG A 318 -5.25 -28.07 -20.18
CA ARG A 318 -3.80 -28.25 -20.12
C ARG A 318 -3.05 -26.96 -19.77
N ALA A 319 -3.48 -25.81 -20.30
CA ALA A 319 -2.91 -24.52 -19.93
C ALA A 319 -3.18 -24.18 -18.46
N LYS A 320 -4.40 -24.44 -17.97
CA LYS A 320 -4.79 -24.22 -16.58
C LYS A 320 -4.00 -25.11 -15.61
N ASP A 321 -3.85 -26.39 -15.93
CA ASP A 321 -3.08 -27.35 -15.13
C ASP A 321 -1.58 -26.99 -15.09
N ALA A 322 -1.03 -26.50 -16.22
CA ALA A 322 0.35 -26.02 -16.28
C ALA A 322 0.56 -24.74 -15.44
N VAL A 323 -0.41 -23.83 -15.47
CA VAL A 323 -0.41 -22.58 -14.71
C VAL A 323 -0.58 -22.83 -13.20
N GLU A 324 -1.44 -23.77 -12.80
CA GLU A 324 -1.56 -24.20 -11.39
C GLU A 324 -0.28 -24.88 -10.88
N GLY A 325 0.37 -25.70 -11.71
CA GLY A 325 1.64 -26.34 -11.38
C GLY A 325 2.78 -25.35 -11.10
N LEU A 326 2.75 -24.16 -11.71
CA LEU A 326 3.74 -23.10 -11.49
C LEU A 326 3.50 -22.31 -10.19
N LYS A 327 2.28 -22.30 -9.64
CA LYS A 327 1.94 -21.60 -8.37
C LYS A 327 2.60 -22.23 -7.14
N LEU A 328 3.00 -23.49 -7.24
CA LEU A 328 3.58 -24.28 -6.14
C LEU A 328 5.12 -24.25 -6.13
N LEU A 329 5.74 -23.56 -7.07
CA LEU A 329 7.18 -23.56 -7.29
C LEU A 329 7.79 -22.20 -6.93
N ASN A 330 9.02 -22.20 -6.41
CA ASN A 330 9.77 -20.97 -6.23
C ASN A 330 10.28 -20.44 -7.59
N LEU A 331 10.77 -19.19 -7.62
CA LEU A 331 11.11 -18.49 -8.87
C LEU A 331 12.07 -19.29 -9.78
N GLU A 332 13.10 -19.92 -9.20
CA GLU A 332 14.12 -20.68 -9.93
C GLU A 332 13.55 -22.01 -10.45
N GLN A 333 12.70 -22.66 -9.66
CA GLN A 333 11.97 -23.88 -10.05
C GLN A 333 10.93 -23.61 -11.14
N SER A 334 10.23 -22.48 -11.09
CA SER A 334 9.28 -22.07 -12.13
C SER A 334 9.98 -21.80 -13.45
N GLN A 335 11.16 -21.16 -13.43
CA GLN A 335 11.98 -20.93 -14.63
C GLN A 335 12.48 -22.24 -15.24
N GLN A 336 12.95 -23.17 -14.41
CA GLN A 336 13.42 -24.47 -14.86
C GLN A 336 12.28 -25.33 -15.40
N ARG A 337 11.08 -25.25 -14.81
CA ARG A 337 9.89 -25.96 -15.29
C ARG A 337 9.38 -25.40 -16.62
N ILE A 338 9.39 -24.08 -16.80
CA ILE A 338 9.10 -23.43 -18.08
C ILE A 338 10.09 -23.92 -19.16
N TRP A 339 11.38 -23.97 -18.83
CA TRP A 339 12.42 -24.48 -19.73
C TRP A 339 12.28 -25.98 -20.06
N GLU A 340 11.83 -26.82 -19.12
CA GLU A 340 11.53 -28.23 -19.36
C GLU A 340 10.31 -28.42 -20.29
N LEU A 341 9.26 -27.63 -20.08
CA LEU A 341 8.06 -27.59 -20.94
C LEU A 341 8.43 -27.15 -22.37
N GLU A 342 9.30 -26.15 -22.52
CA GLU A 342 9.87 -25.74 -23.82
C GLU A 342 10.56 -26.92 -24.52
N LYS A 343 11.27 -27.77 -23.77
CA LYS A 343 12.03 -28.90 -24.31
C LYS A 343 11.15 -30.08 -24.72
N GLU A 344 10.08 -30.35 -23.96
CA GLU A 344 9.08 -31.38 -24.29
C GLU A 344 8.31 -31.04 -25.57
N ILE A 345 8.05 -29.75 -25.82
CA ILE A 345 7.30 -29.29 -26.99
C ILE A 345 8.13 -29.33 -28.29
N THR A 346 9.47 -29.33 -28.21
CA THR A 346 10.32 -29.01 -29.37
C THR A 346 10.77 -30.19 -30.26
N TYR A 347 10.49 -31.48 -29.96
CA TYR A 347 11.17 -32.53 -30.76
C TYR A 347 10.41 -33.78 -31.21
N SER A 348 9.08 -33.94 -31.00
CA SER A 348 8.47 -35.21 -31.43
C SER A 348 7.06 -35.19 -32.04
N GLN A 349 6.35 -34.07 -32.16
CA GLN A 349 4.96 -34.10 -32.65
C GLN A 349 4.57 -32.88 -33.48
N ILE A 350 5.23 -32.64 -34.62
CA ILE A 350 4.72 -31.70 -35.63
C ILE A 350 4.56 -32.43 -36.96
N THR A 351 3.35 -32.93 -37.23
CA THR A 351 3.04 -33.62 -38.50
C THR A 351 1.65 -33.32 -39.06
N SER A 352 0.79 -32.51 -38.42
CA SER A 352 -0.51 -32.16 -39.02
C SER A 352 -1.06 -30.78 -38.61
N THR A 353 -2.14 -30.35 -39.29
CA THR A 353 -2.87 -29.08 -39.06
C THR A 353 -3.42 -28.89 -37.64
N HIS A 354 -3.34 -29.90 -36.77
CA HIS A 354 -3.62 -29.79 -35.33
C HIS A 354 -2.50 -29.08 -34.54
N ASP A 355 -1.28 -28.99 -35.11
CA ASP A 355 -0.09 -28.45 -34.44
C ASP A 355 0.06 -26.92 -34.59
N ALA A 356 -0.83 -26.28 -35.36
CA ALA A 356 -0.84 -24.83 -35.55
C ALA A 356 -1.18 -24.04 -34.26
N GLY A 357 -1.99 -24.63 -33.38
CA GLY A 357 -2.32 -24.05 -32.06
C GLY A 357 -1.11 -24.05 -31.11
N ALA A 358 -0.28 -25.09 -31.16
CA ALA A 358 0.97 -25.17 -30.39
C ALA A 358 2.00 -24.15 -30.88
N LEU A 359 2.02 -23.85 -32.18
CA LEU A 359 2.90 -22.85 -32.78
C LEU A 359 2.49 -21.42 -32.39
N VAL A 360 1.18 -21.14 -32.26
CA VAL A 360 0.65 -19.87 -31.73
C VAL A 360 0.97 -19.72 -30.25
N LEU A 361 0.85 -20.79 -29.45
CA LEU A 361 1.26 -20.80 -28.03
C LEU A 361 2.77 -20.63 -27.84
N ALA A 362 3.61 -21.29 -28.66
CA ALA A 362 5.06 -21.13 -28.64
C ALA A 362 5.52 -19.72 -29.07
N LEU A 363 4.77 -19.06 -29.95
CA LEU A 363 5.03 -17.66 -30.31
C LEU A 363 4.60 -16.69 -29.21
N ILE A 364 3.53 -16.98 -28.46
CA ILE A 364 3.10 -16.19 -27.30
C ILE A 364 4.16 -16.19 -26.18
N PHE A 365 4.90 -17.30 -26.00
CA PHE A 365 5.95 -17.43 -24.99
C PHE A 365 7.28 -16.73 -25.33
N ASN A 366 7.45 -16.19 -26.54
CA ASN A 366 8.74 -15.73 -27.06
C ASN A 366 9.02 -14.21 -26.94
N GLY A 367 8.45 -13.54 -25.93
CA GLY A 367 8.68 -12.11 -25.71
C GLY A 367 8.23 -11.20 -26.88
N VAL A 368 8.87 -10.04 -27.02
CA VAL A 368 8.43 -8.88 -27.84
C VAL A 368 8.04 -9.23 -29.30
N THR A 369 8.60 -10.28 -29.91
CA THR A 369 8.27 -10.72 -31.28
C THR A 369 6.97 -11.54 -31.40
N GLY A 370 6.52 -12.17 -30.31
CA GLY A 370 5.28 -12.95 -30.26
C GLY A 370 4.02 -12.11 -30.35
N THR A 371 4.02 -10.95 -29.70
CA THR A 371 2.86 -10.05 -29.65
C THR A 371 2.57 -9.39 -31.00
N LEU A 372 3.59 -9.03 -31.78
CA LEU A 372 3.40 -8.47 -33.13
C LEU A 372 2.77 -9.50 -34.08
N THR A 373 3.19 -10.76 -33.94
CA THR A 373 2.71 -11.90 -34.76
C THR A 373 1.23 -12.18 -34.51
N VAL A 374 0.82 -12.20 -33.25
CA VAL A 374 -0.59 -12.40 -32.86
C VAL A 374 -1.46 -11.23 -33.31
N VAL A 375 -0.97 -9.99 -33.20
CA VAL A 375 -1.71 -8.79 -33.63
C VAL A 375 -1.91 -8.76 -35.16
N VAL A 376 -0.89 -9.10 -35.95
CA VAL A 376 -1.01 -9.14 -37.43
C VAL A 376 -1.96 -10.24 -37.89
N LEU A 377 -1.93 -11.41 -37.24
CA LEU A 377 -2.88 -12.50 -37.50
C LEU A 377 -4.32 -12.11 -37.18
N ILE A 378 -4.56 -11.41 -36.07
CA ILE A 378 -5.88 -10.91 -35.69
C ILE A 378 -6.37 -9.86 -36.71
N LEU A 379 -5.52 -8.91 -37.10
CA LEU A 379 -5.86 -7.88 -38.09
C LEU A 379 -6.18 -8.49 -39.47
N PHE A 380 -5.42 -9.49 -39.91
CA PHE A 380 -5.69 -10.18 -41.17
C PHE A 380 -6.96 -11.01 -41.10
N THR A 381 -7.27 -11.61 -39.95
CA THR A 381 -8.50 -12.39 -39.77
C THR A 381 -9.75 -11.50 -39.82
N VAL A 382 -9.65 -10.29 -39.26
CA VAL A 382 -10.72 -9.28 -39.35
C VAL A 382 -10.87 -8.77 -40.78
N TRP A 383 -9.78 -8.58 -41.52
CA TRP A 383 -9.80 -8.04 -42.88
C TRP A 383 -10.29 -9.04 -43.94
N PHE A 384 -9.90 -10.32 -43.82
CA PHE A 384 -10.30 -11.37 -44.76
C PHE A 384 -11.61 -12.07 -44.38
N GLY A 385 -12.10 -11.91 -43.15
CA GLY A 385 -13.27 -12.61 -42.65
C GLY A 385 -13.10 -14.13 -42.49
N ASP A 386 -11.90 -14.65 -42.80
CA ASP A 386 -11.53 -16.06 -42.74
C ASP A 386 -10.09 -16.18 -42.23
N PHE A 387 -9.94 -16.89 -41.10
CA PHE A 387 -8.66 -17.14 -40.45
C PHE A 387 -7.69 -17.95 -41.34
N ARG A 388 -8.20 -18.82 -42.22
CA ARG A 388 -7.36 -19.61 -43.14
C ARG A 388 -6.70 -18.71 -44.18
N ALA A 389 -7.47 -17.79 -44.77
CA ALA A 389 -6.95 -16.80 -45.72
C ALA A 389 -5.96 -15.84 -45.04
N ALA A 390 -6.26 -15.43 -43.81
CA ALA A 390 -5.39 -14.57 -42.99
C ALA A 390 -4.05 -15.24 -42.64
N LEU A 391 -4.07 -16.52 -42.25
CA LEU A 391 -2.88 -17.29 -41.93
C LEU A 391 -2.01 -17.52 -43.17
N VAL A 392 -2.61 -17.83 -44.32
CA VAL A 392 -1.88 -17.98 -45.59
C VAL A 392 -1.26 -16.66 -46.03
N ALA A 393 -1.99 -15.54 -45.96
CA ALA A 393 -1.47 -14.23 -46.27
C ALA A 393 -0.33 -13.81 -45.34
N TYR A 394 -0.43 -14.12 -44.05
CA TYR A 394 0.62 -13.88 -43.05
C TYR A 394 1.88 -14.70 -43.33
N LEU A 395 1.74 -15.99 -43.64
CA LEU A 395 2.87 -16.86 -43.97
C LEU A 395 3.57 -16.43 -45.27
N ILE A 396 2.83 -15.97 -46.28
CA ILE A 396 3.39 -15.41 -47.51
C ILE A 396 4.16 -14.11 -47.22
N LEU A 397 3.59 -13.21 -46.41
CA LEU A 397 4.25 -11.97 -45.99
C LEU A 397 5.55 -12.25 -45.24
N MET A 398 5.55 -13.20 -44.30
CA MET A 398 6.74 -13.60 -43.55
C MET A 398 7.79 -14.27 -44.45
N ALA A 399 7.37 -15.07 -45.43
CA ALA A 399 8.28 -15.65 -46.41
C ALA A 399 8.94 -14.59 -47.31
N ILE A 400 8.20 -13.53 -47.68
CA ILE A 400 8.75 -12.39 -48.43
C ILE A 400 9.73 -11.59 -47.57
N ILE A 401 9.40 -11.30 -46.31
CA ILE A 401 10.27 -10.59 -45.37
C ILE A 401 11.56 -11.37 -45.10
N LEU A 402 11.45 -12.69 -44.88
CA LEU A 402 12.61 -13.57 -44.69
C LEU A 402 13.43 -13.74 -45.98
N GLY A 403 12.79 -13.77 -47.14
CA GLY A 403 13.48 -13.76 -48.44
C GLY A 403 14.27 -12.48 -48.69
N ILE A 404 13.71 -11.32 -48.33
CA ILE A 404 14.39 -10.03 -48.40
C ILE A 404 15.54 -9.98 -47.39
N ALA A 405 15.34 -10.44 -46.14
CA ALA A 405 16.37 -10.50 -45.11
C ALA A 405 17.54 -11.45 -45.47
N ALA A 406 17.23 -12.59 -46.11
CA ALA A 406 18.22 -13.52 -46.66
C ALA A 406 19.02 -12.89 -47.81
N SER A 407 18.37 -12.10 -48.68
CA SER A 407 19.05 -11.40 -49.78
C SER A 407 19.98 -10.28 -49.28
N THR A 408 19.60 -9.56 -48.21
CA THR A 408 20.43 -8.52 -47.59
C THR A 408 21.62 -9.10 -46.81
N THR A 409 21.45 -10.26 -46.16
CA THR A 409 22.55 -10.98 -45.49
C THR A 409 23.48 -11.65 -46.50
N HIS A 410 22.98 -12.12 -47.64
CA HIS A 410 23.82 -12.60 -48.74
C HIS A 410 24.64 -11.48 -49.39
N MET A 411 24.09 -10.27 -49.54
CA MET A 411 24.84 -9.07 -49.97
C MET A 411 25.90 -8.63 -48.94
N ALA A 412 25.57 -8.67 -47.64
CA ALA A 412 26.51 -8.34 -46.56
C ALA A 412 27.68 -9.35 -46.48
N ASN A 413 27.40 -10.64 -46.61
CA ASN A 413 28.43 -11.69 -46.64
C ASN A 413 29.28 -11.66 -47.92
N TRP A 414 28.71 -11.24 -49.07
CA TRP A 414 29.49 -11.00 -50.30
C TRP A 414 30.45 -9.80 -50.16
N GLN A 415 30.01 -8.71 -49.52
CA GLN A 415 30.90 -7.57 -49.23
C GLN A 415 31.99 -7.92 -48.20
N TRP A 416 31.73 -8.84 -47.28
CA TRP A 416 32.70 -9.32 -46.31
C TRP A 416 33.75 -10.25 -46.95
N HIS A 417 33.32 -11.18 -47.82
CA HIS A 417 34.25 -12.05 -48.56
C HIS A 417 35.09 -11.28 -49.60
N ALA A 418 34.58 -10.21 -50.21
CA ALA A 418 35.35 -9.36 -51.12
C ALA A 418 36.43 -8.51 -50.43
N LYS A 419 36.34 -8.29 -49.11
CA LYS A 419 37.37 -7.59 -48.30
C LYS A 419 38.32 -8.52 -47.55
N GLY A 420 38.04 -9.83 -47.52
CA GLY A 420 38.90 -10.84 -46.88
C GLY A 420 39.88 -11.54 -47.82
N ASN A 421 39.81 -11.27 -49.13
CA ASN A 421 40.76 -11.73 -50.14
C ASN A 421 40.98 -10.60 -51.15
N ILE A 422 41.81 -9.62 -50.79
CA ILE A 422 42.73 -8.79 -51.62
C ILE A 422 43.54 -7.92 -50.66
#